data_AF-A0A822C4E8-F1
#
_entry.id   AF-A0A822C4E8-F1
#
_cell.length_a   1.000
_cell.length_b   1.000
_cell.length_c   1.000
_cell.angle_alpha   90.00
_cell.angle_beta   90.00
_cell.angle_gamma   90.00
#
_symmetry.space_group_name_H-M   'P 1'
#
loop_
_entity.id
_entity.type
_entity.pdbx_description
1 polymer ?
#
loop_
_entity_poly.entity_id
_entity_poly.type
_entity_poly.pdbx_seq_one_letter_code
_entity_poly.pdbx_strand_id
1 'polypeptide(L)'
;MYSIHGSIRGKKLPLLYSLLPNKDQKTYEELFRIVAQHVRRKPDYITIDFEKAAENAFNVIYPGCEILGCFFHFKKCIWKHICELHLKKEFLENQNNRRTMKNLAALAFVPPNNVVEEFGRIKENASDILD
;
A
#
# COMPACT_ATOMS: atom_id res chain seq x y z
N MET A 1 -10.77 -7.46 10.83
CA MET A 1 -9.81 -6.84 11.76
C MET A 1 -9.06 -5.75 11.02
N TYR A 2 -8.98 -4.56 11.59
CA TYR A 2 -8.23 -3.40 11.10
C TYR A 2 -7.17 -3.03 12.14
N SER A 3 -6.01 -2.55 11.72
CA SER A 3 -4.92 -2.19 12.64
C SER A 3 -4.30 -0.85 12.26
N ILE A 4 -4.11 0.02 13.26
CA ILE A 4 -3.44 1.31 13.10
C ILE A 4 -2.06 1.21 13.75
N HIS A 5 -1.03 1.63 13.00
CA HIS A 5 0.37 1.54 13.40
C HIS A 5 0.99 2.93 13.48
N GLY A 6 1.82 3.17 14.48
CA GLY A 6 2.58 4.40 14.66
C GLY A 6 4.06 4.20 14.38
N SER A 7 4.73 5.28 13.96
CA SER A 7 6.19 5.31 13.84
C SER A 7 6.81 5.89 15.11
N ILE A 8 7.43 5.05 15.94
CA ILE A 8 8.05 5.47 17.20
C ILE A 8 9.52 5.09 17.15
N ARG A 9 10.41 6.10 17.16
CA ARG A 9 11.88 5.91 17.09
C ARG A 9 12.32 5.02 15.91
N GLY A 10 11.74 5.26 14.74
CA GLY A 10 12.02 4.49 13.51
C GLY A 10 11.38 3.10 13.43
N LYS A 11 10.66 2.66 14.48
CA LYS A 11 9.96 1.37 14.48
C LYS A 11 8.48 1.57 14.19
N LYS A 12 7.91 0.70 13.35
CA LYS A 12 6.46 0.61 13.13
C LYS A 12 5.87 -0.30 14.20
N LEU A 13 5.05 0.26 15.09
CA LEU A 13 4.43 -0.46 16.19
C LEU A 13 2.90 -0.42 16.04
N PRO A 14 2.20 -1.54 16.24
CA PRO A 14 0.75 -1.53 16.30
C PRO A 14 0.31 -0.73 17.53
N LEU A 15 -0.58 0.24 17.33
CA LEU A 15 -1.11 1.07 18.40
C LEU A 15 -2.56 0.72 18.74
N LEU A 16 -3.31 0.23 17.75
CA LEU A 16 -4.72 -0.06 17.90
C LEU A 16 -5.15 -1.18 16.95
N TYR A 17 -5.96 -2.08 17.47
CA TYR A 17 -6.64 -3.13 16.72
C TYR A 17 -8.15 -2.97 16.87
N SER A 18 -8.87 -3.12 15.76
CA SER A 18 -10.32 -3.00 15.73
C SER A 18 -10.94 -4.18 14.99
N LEU A 19 -11.99 -4.74 15.56
CA LEU A 19 -12.85 -5.70 14.88
C LEU A 19 -13.99 -4.91 14.25
N LEU A 20 -13.92 -4.77 12.93
CA LEU A 20 -14.93 -4.06 12.15
C LEU A 20 -15.94 -5.06 11.57
N PRO A 21 -17.24 -4.73 11.55
CA PRO A 21 -18.28 -5.61 11.02
C PRO A 21 -18.21 -5.76 9.50
N ASN A 22 -17.69 -4.76 8.79
CA ASN A 22 -17.54 -4.75 7.34
C ASN A 22 -16.43 -3.76 6.93
N LYS A 23 -16.27 -3.56 5.62
CA LYS A 23 -15.27 -2.69 4.99
C LYS A 23 -15.89 -1.45 4.35
N ASP A 24 -17.03 -1.00 4.87
CA ASP A 24 -17.74 0.14 4.31
C ASP A 24 -17.16 1.45 4.84
N GLN A 25 -17.25 2.52 4.04
CA GLN A 25 -16.73 3.84 4.41
C GLN A 25 -17.29 4.32 5.74
N LYS A 26 -18.59 4.16 5.99
CA LYS A 26 -19.24 4.57 7.25
C LYS A 26 -18.61 3.89 8.49
N THR A 27 -18.25 2.62 8.35
CA THR A 27 -17.61 1.85 9.43
C THR A 27 -16.22 2.39 9.74
N TYR A 28 -15.46 2.77 8.71
CA TYR A 28 -14.16 3.40 8.88
C TYR A 28 -14.26 4.83 9.44
N GLU A 29 -15.25 5.62 9.02
CA GLU A 29 -15.48 6.96 9.56
C GLU A 29 -15.72 6.90 11.06
N GLU A 30 -16.50 5.93 11.53
CA GLU A 30 -16.74 5.74 12.96
C GLU A 30 -15.48 5.35 13.71
N LEU A 31 -14.69 4.40 13.17
CA LEU A 31 -13.39 4.05 13.74
C LEU A 31 -12.48 5.29 13.86
N PHE A 32 -12.33 6.05 12.78
CA PHE A 32 -11.44 7.20 12.76
C PHE A 32 -11.94 8.35 13.64
N ARG A 33 -13.26 8.52 13.77
CA ARG A 33 -13.87 9.47 14.71
C ARG A 33 -13.53 9.13 16.16
N ILE A 34 -13.61 7.86 16.55
CA ILE A 34 -13.18 7.39 17.88
C ILE A 34 -11.69 7.66 18.09
N VAL A 35 -10.85 7.36 17.09
CA VAL A 35 -9.40 7.63 17.16
C VAL A 35 -9.12 9.12 17.32
N ALA A 36 -9.83 9.99 16.59
CA ALA A 36 -9.66 11.44 16.65
C ALA A 36 -9.95 12.04 18.04
N GLN A 37 -10.83 11.42 18.83
CA GLN A 37 -11.09 11.82 20.21
C GLN A 37 -9.89 11.57 21.14
N HIS A 38 -9.00 10.62 20.78
CA HIS A 38 -7.89 10.19 21.62
C HIS A 38 -6.52 10.69 21.11
N VAL A 39 -6.46 11.22 19.89
CA VAL A 39 -5.23 11.71 19.28
C VAL A 39 -5.12 13.23 19.46
N ARG A 40 -4.16 13.66 20.30
CA ARG A 40 -3.95 15.10 20.59
C ARG A 40 -3.36 15.89 19.42
N ARG A 41 -2.54 15.26 18.58
CA ARG A 41 -1.86 15.91 17.45
C ARG A 41 -2.33 15.26 16.17
N LYS A 42 -2.95 16.05 15.28
CA LYS A 42 -3.32 15.56 13.95
C LYS A 42 -2.07 15.11 13.20
N PRO A 43 -2.13 13.99 12.46
CA PRO A 43 -1.01 13.56 11.64
C PRO A 43 -0.81 14.51 10.47
N ASP A 44 0.44 14.80 10.12
CA ASP A 44 0.77 15.55 8.89
C ASP A 44 0.51 14.68 7.65
N TYR A 45 0.88 13.40 7.75
CA TYR A 45 0.63 12.40 6.72
C TYR A 45 0.29 11.03 7.34
N ILE A 46 -0.43 10.21 6.58
CA ILE A 46 -0.65 8.80 6.87
C ILE A 46 -0.24 7.92 5.70
N THR A 47 0.06 6.66 6.00
CA THR A 47 0.16 5.61 4.99
C THR A 47 -1.00 4.64 5.16
N ILE A 48 -1.86 4.53 4.16
CA ILE A 48 -3.03 3.65 4.17
C ILE A 48 -2.91 2.54 3.13
N ASP A 49 -3.64 1.45 3.32
CA ASP A 49 -3.85 0.50 2.24
C ASP A 49 -4.69 1.12 1.12
N PHE A 50 -4.62 0.57 -0.09
CA PHE A 50 -5.30 1.13 -1.27
C PHE A 50 -6.83 0.87 -1.25
N GLU A 51 -7.43 0.76 -0.07
CA GLU A 51 -8.87 0.54 0.09
C GLU A 51 -9.61 1.88 0.10
N LYS A 52 -10.34 2.14 -0.98
CA LYS A 52 -11.02 3.43 -1.20
C LYS A 52 -11.97 3.84 -0.08
N ALA A 53 -12.67 2.87 0.52
CA ALA A 53 -13.57 3.14 1.64
C ALA A 53 -12.82 3.71 2.85
N ALA A 54 -11.65 3.17 3.18
CA ALA A 54 -10.84 3.65 4.29
C ALA A 54 -10.16 4.99 3.96
N GLU A 55 -9.66 5.16 2.72
CA GLU A 55 -9.09 6.43 2.24
C GLU A 55 -10.11 7.58 2.31
N ASN A 56 -11.32 7.37 1.78
CA ASN A 56 -12.40 8.36 1.81
C ASN A 56 -12.80 8.70 3.25
N ALA A 57 -12.99 7.68 4.08
CA ALA A 57 -13.35 7.87 5.48
C ALA A 57 -12.29 8.69 6.24
N PHE A 58 -11.01 8.43 5.98
CA PHE A 58 -9.94 9.19 6.60
C PHE A 58 -9.95 10.65 6.16
N ASN A 59 -10.13 10.92 4.86
CA ASN A 59 -10.25 12.28 4.32
C ASN A 59 -11.43 13.06 4.94
N VAL A 60 -12.54 12.38 5.25
CA VAL A 60 -13.69 13.00 5.94
C VAL A 60 -13.34 13.42 7.37
N ILE A 61 -12.59 12.60 8.11
CA ILE A 61 -12.26 12.86 9.52
C ILE A 61 -11.05 13.78 9.71
N TYR A 62 -10.05 13.70 8.82
CA TYR A 62 -8.82 14.50 8.85
C TYR A 62 -8.62 15.26 7.53
N PRO A 63 -9.49 16.24 7.22
CA PRO A 63 -9.34 17.02 6.00
C PRO A 63 -8.00 17.77 6.00
N GLY A 64 -7.27 17.68 4.89
CA GLY A 64 -5.97 18.33 4.70
C GLY A 64 -4.75 17.51 5.20
N CYS A 65 -4.94 16.33 5.78
CA CYS A 65 -3.85 15.40 6.01
C CYS A 65 -3.42 14.74 4.69
N GLU A 66 -2.12 14.60 4.45
CA GLU A 66 -1.61 13.94 3.25
C GLU A 66 -1.80 12.42 3.35
N ILE A 67 -2.47 11.83 2.36
CA ILE A 67 -2.62 10.38 2.27
C ILE A 67 -1.60 9.82 1.29
N LEU A 68 -0.75 8.94 1.81
CA LEU A 68 0.25 8.20 1.04
C LEU A 68 -0.15 6.73 0.90
N GLY A 69 0.16 6.15 -0.26
CA GLY A 69 0.01 4.71 -0.48
C GLY A 69 1.03 3.90 0.33
N CYS A 70 0.58 2.84 1.00
CA CYS A 70 1.49 1.98 1.75
C CYS A 70 2.35 1.09 0.83
N PHE A 71 3.65 1.38 0.74
CA PHE A 71 4.60 0.61 -0.09
C PHE A 71 4.66 -0.89 0.24
N PHE A 72 4.46 -1.26 1.51
CA PHE A 72 4.40 -2.67 1.92
C PHE A 72 3.20 -3.38 1.27
N HIS A 73 2.01 -2.77 1.33
CA HIS A 73 0.81 -3.31 0.70
C HIS A 73 0.93 -3.31 -0.83
N PHE A 74 1.54 -2.29 -1.42
CA PHE A 74 1.81 -2.25 -2.86
C PHE A 74 2.63 -3.46 -3.33
N LYS A 75 3.78 -3.73 -2.68
CA LYS A 75 4.59 -4.93 -2.97
C LYS A 75 3.82 -6.23 -2.76
N LYS A 76 2.99 -6.30 -1.72
CA LYS A 76 2.16 -7.47 -1.44
C LYS A 76 1.13 -7.70 -2.55
N CYS A 77 0.54 -6.64 -3.10
CA CYS A 77 -0.37 -6.73 -4.25
C CYS A 77 0.33 -7.25 -5.51
N ILE A 78 1.51 -6.73 -5.83
CA ILE A 78 2.33 -7.24 -6.95
C ILE A 78 2.59 -8.74 -6.77
N TRP A 79 3.06 -9.15 -5.59
CA TRP A 79 3.33 -10.57 -5.32
C TRP A 79 2.09 -11.44 -5.36
N LYS A 80 0.98 -10.96 -4.81
CA LYS A 80 -0.31 -11.67 -4.84
C LYS A 80 -0.73 -11.92 -6.29
N HIS A 81 -0.63 -10.92 -7.15
CA HIS A 81 -0.99 -11.05 -8.56
C HIS A 81 -0.10 -12.07 -9.30
N ILE A 82 1.22 -12.04 -9.06
CA ILE A 82 2.15 -13.06 -9.58
C ILE A 82 1.72 -14.48 -9.16
N CYS A 83 1.26 -14.64 -7.92
CA CYS A 83 0.78 -15.94 -7.44
C CYS A 83 -0.54 -16.36 -8.10
N GLU A 84 -1.46 -15.41 -8.35
CA GLU A 84 -2.72 -15.66 -9.08
C GLU A 84 -2.48 -16.08 -10.53
N LEU A 85 -1.40 -15.59 -11.14
CA LEU A 85 -0.93 -16.03 -12.46
C LEU A 85 -0.21 -17.39 -12.44
N HIS A 86 -0.13 -18.06 -11.29
CA HIS A 86 0.59 -19.32 -11.08
C HIS A 86 2.11 -19.24 -11.34
N LEU A 87 2.69 -18.03 -11.38
CA LEU A 87 4.11 -17.79 -11.69
C LEU A 87 5.03 -17.81 -10.46
N LYS A 88 4.54 -18.31 -9.32
CA LYS A 88 5.27 -18.27 -8.05
C LYS A 88 6.62 -18.98 -8.13
N LYS A 89 6.68 -20.13 -8.79
CA LYS A 89 7.89 -20.96 -8.87
C LYS A 89 8.96 -20.25 -9.71
N GLU A 90 8.55 -19.73 -10.85
CA GLU A 90 9.39 -19.01 -11.82
C GLU A 90 9.99 -17.76 -11.19
N PHE A 91 9.20 -16.99 -10.43
CA PHE A 91 9.71 -15.84 -9.68
C PHE A 91 10.56 -16.23 -8.47
N LEU A 92 10.44 -17.44 -7.94
CA LEU A 92 11.33 -17.92 -6.88
C LEU A 92 12.61 -18.54 -7.43
N GLU A 93 12.65 -19.07 -8.65
CA GLU A 93 13.83 -19.75 -9.18
C GLU A 93 14.66 -18.86 -10.10
N ASN A 94 14.04 -17.88 -10.76
CA ASN A 94 14.71 -17.01 -11.73
C ASN A 94 15.08 -15.64 -11.13
N GLN A 95 16.37 -15.30 -11.15
CA GLN A 95 16.88 -14.02 -10.64
C GLN A 95 16.38 -12.80 -11.43
N ASN A 96 16.22 -12.91 -12.76
CA ASN A 96 15.69 -11.82 -13.58
C ASN A 96 14.24 -11.53 -13.22
N ASN A 97 13.39 -12.55 -13.04
CA ASN A 97 12.00 -12.36 -12.62
C ASN A 97 11.91 -11.69 -11.24
N ARG A 98 12.77 -12.09 -10.28
CA ARG A 98 12.89 -11.39 -8.98
C ARG A 98 13.29 -9.93 -9.14
N ARG A 99 14.19 -9.63 -10.08
CA ARG A 99 14.61 -8.25 -10.39
C ARG A 99 13.47 -7.46 -11.02
N THR A 100 12.73 -8.03 -11.97
CA THR A 100 11.54 -7.42 -12.58
C THR A 100 10.51 -7.07 -11.52
N MET A 101 10.21 -7.98 -10.58
CA MET A 101 9.30 -7.67 -9.45
C MET A 101 9.79 -6.49 -8.61
N LYS A 102 11.09 -6.44 -8.30
CA LYS A 102 11.69 -5.34 -7.53
C LYS A 102 11.62 -4.02 -8.31
N ASN A 103 11.86 -4.05 -9.61
CA ASN A 103 11.78 -2.87 -10.46
C ASN A 103 10.34 -2.36 -10.58
N LEU A 104 9.35 -3.25 -10.74
CA LEU A 104 7.93 -2.88 -10.71
C LEU A 104 7.55 -2.18 -9.40
N ALA A 105 8.04 -2.69 -8.27
CA ALA A 105 7.86 -2.01 -6.99
C ALA A 105 8.58 -0.65 -6.95
N ALA A 106 9.78 -0.56 -7.52
CA ALA A 106 10.58 0.67 -7.52
C ALA A 106 9.95 1.84 -8.31
N LEU A 107 9.01 1.56 -9.23
CA LEU A 107 8.24 2.59 -9.93
C LEU A 107 7.52 3.56 -8.98
N ALA A 108 7.23 3.14 -7.74
CA ALA A 108 6.66 4.01 -6.71
C ALA A 108 7.59 5.20 -6.32
N PHE A 109 8.86 5.16 -6.71
CA PHE A 109 9.86 6.20 -6.44
C PHE A 109 10.34 6.93 -7.69
N VAL A 110 9.80 6.56 -8.87
CA VAL A 110 10.11 7.23 -10.13
C VAL A 110 9.26 8.51 -10.22
N PRO A 111 9.81 9.65 -10.67
CA PRO A 111 9.03 10.84 -10.94
C PRO A 111 7.82 10.53 -11.84
N PRO A 112 6.60 11.04 -11.55
CA PRO A 112 5.38 10.63 -12.26
C PRO A 112 5.47 10.75 -13.78
N ASN A 113 6.16 11.77 -14.28
CA ASN A 113 6.39 12.01 -15.71
C ASN A 113 7.28 10.95 -16.39
N ASN A 114 8.07 10.20 -15.63
CA ASN A 114 8.98 9.17 -16.14
C ASN A 114 8.44 7.75 -15.95
N VAL A 115 7.33 7.58 -15.21
CA VAL A 115 6.81 6.23 -14.85
C VAL A 115 6.49 5.40 -16.08
N VAL A 116 5.89 6.00 -17.12
CA VAL A 116 5.52 5.28 -18.35
C VAL A 116 6.76 4.78 -19.09
N GLU A 117 7.78 5.62 -19.21
CA GLU A 117 9.04 5.25 -19.87
C GLU A 117 9.76 4.14 -19.09
N GLU A 118 9.91 4.30 -17.78
CA GLU A 118 10.58 3.29 -16.94
C GLU A 118 9.80 1.98 -16.89
N PHE A 119 8.47 2.01 -16.91
CA PHE A 119 7.64 0.81 -17.04
C PHE A 119 7.89 0.11 -18.38
N GLY A 120 7.98 0.86 -19.49
CA GLY A 120 8.33 0.31 -20.81
C GLY A 120 9.67 -0.43 -20.78
N ARG A 121 10.71 0.18 -20.20
CA ARG A 121 12.02 -0.45 -20.01
C ARG A 121 11.96 -1.71 -19.16
N ILE A 122 11.14 -1.72 -18.10
CA ILE A 122 10.95 -2.92 -17.28
C ILE A 122 10.31 -4.05 -18.09
N LYS A 123 9.32 -3.71 -18.95
CA LYS A 123 8.64 -4.68 -19.81
C LYS A 123 9.58 -5.28 -20.86
N GLU A 124 10.39 -4.46 -21.53
CA GLU A 124 11.37 -4.94 -22.53
C GLU A 124 12.42 -5.89 -21.94
N ASN A 125 12.77 -5.70 -20.66
CA ASN A 125 13.72 -6.54 -19.93
C ASN A 125 13.04 -7.67 -19.13
N ALA A 126 11.70 -7.76 -19.17
CA ALA A 126 10.97 -8.85 -18.56
C ALA A 126 11.17 -10.13 -19.37
N SER A 127 11.09 -11.29 -18.70
CA SER A 127 11.01 -12.55 -19.45
C SER A 127 9.65 -12.63 -20.15
N ASP A 128 9.61 -13.35 -21.28
CA ASP A 128 8.39 -13.64 -22.08
C ASP A 128 7.25 -14.31 -21.27
N ILE A 129 7.52 -14.68 -20.02
CA ILE A 129 6.56 -15.27 -19.07
C ILE A 129 5.50 -14.23 -18.60
N LEU A 130 5.72 -12.94 -18.85
CA LEU A 130 4.85 -11.84 -18.42
C LEU A 130 3.97 -11.24 -19.54
N ASP A 131 4.00 -11.80 -20.75
CA ASP A 131 3.08 -11.46 -21.84
C ASP A 131 1.74 -12.21 -21.73
#